data_AF-A0A955WP33-F1
#
_entry.id   AF-A0A955WP33-F1
#
_cell.length_a   1.000
_cell.length_b   1.000
_cell.length_c   1.000
_cell.angle_alpha   90.00
_cell.angle_beta   90.00
_cell.angle_gamma   90.00
#
_symmetry.space_group_name_H-M   'P 1'
#
loop_
_entity.id
_entity.type
_entity.pdbx_description
1 polymer ?
#
loop_
_entity_poly.entity_id
_entity_poly.type
_entity_poly.pdbx_seq_one_letter_code
_entity_poly.pdbx_strand_id
1 'polypeptide(L)' 'MARTKMGEAECKAAMAKLPDWNLAGDFKSISRRFTFPDFNHAFGFMTRVAMEAEKLDHHPDWANVYKTVDVKLNT' A
#
# COMPACT_ATOMS: atom_id res chain seq x y z
N MET A 1 -11.00 -12.21 -11.74
CA MET A 1 -10.85 -11.44 -13.00
C MET A 1 -9.37 -11.39 -13.37
N ALA A 2 -9.02 -11.44 -14.66
CA ALA A 2 -7.63 -11.27 -15.08
C ALA A 2 -7.16 -9.85 -14.69
N ARG A 3 -6.08 -9.75 -13.91
CA ARG A 3 -5.47 -8.47 -13.54
C ARG A 3 -4.45 -8.10 -14.63
N THR A 4 -4.77 -7.09 -15.44
CA THR A 4 -3.84 -6.57 -16.46
C THR A 4 -2.90 -5.57 -15.81
N LYS A 5 -1.59 -5.71 -16.03
CA LYS A 5 -0.61 -4.74 -15.54
C LYS A 5 -0.77 -3.41 -16.26
N MET A 6 -0.73 -2.33 -15.49
CA MET A 6 -0.76 -0.97 -16.00
C MET A 6 0.56 -0.63 -16.72
N GLY A 7 0.46 0.14 -17.79
CA GLY A 7 1.62 0.74 -18.46
C GLY A 7 2.18 1.94 -17.68
N GLU A 8 3.39 2.36 -18.04
CA GLU A 8 4.08 3.49 -17.36
C GLU A 8 3.24 4.77 -17.31
N ALA A 9 2.64 5.17 -18.42
CA ALA A 9 1.81 6.38 -18.50
C ALA A 9 0.57 6.28 -17.60
N GLU A 10 -0.06 5.10 -17.54
CA GLU A 10 -1.21 4.83 -16.68
C GLU A 10 -0.82 4.86 -15.21
N CYS A 11 0.30 4.23 -14.84
CA CYS A 11 0.84 4.28 -13.48
C CYS A 11 1.09 5.73 -13.05
N LYS A 12 1.77 6.53 -13.86
CA LYS A 12 2.04 7.95 -13.58
C LYS A 12 0.75 8.76 -13.42
N ALA A 13 -0.24 8.54 -14.28
CA ALA A 13 -1.53 9.23 -14.19
C ALA A 13 -2.29 8.84 -12.91
N ALA A 14 -2.26 7.58 -12.51
CA ALA A 14 -2.91 7.11 -11.28
C ALA A 14 -2.29 7.71 -10.01
N MET A 15 -0.98 7.98 -10.01
CA MET A 15 -0.30 8.60 -8.86
C MET A 15 -0.83 9.98 -8.51
N ALA A 16 -1.46 10.70 -9.45
CA ALA A 16 -2.10 11.98 -9.15
C ALA A 16 -3.19 11.88 -8.06
N LYS A 17 -3.77 10.68 -7.88
CA LYS A 17 -4.78 10.40 -6.84
C LYS A 17 -4.17 9.89 -5.52
N LEU A 18 -2.87 9.64 -5.49
CA LEU A 18 -2.16 9.02 -4.38
C LEU A 18 -0.91 9.84 -3.99
N PRO A 19 -1.08 11.12 -3.57
CA PRO A 19 0.04 12.06 -3.40
C PRO A 19 1.07 11.64 -2.33
N ASP A 20 0.65 10.82 -1.36
CA ASP A 20 1.53 10.32 -0.28
C ASP A 20 2.20 8.98 -0.60
N TRP A 21 1.93 8.42 -1.78
CA TRP A 21 2.51 7.15 -2.23
C TRP A 21 3.66 7.41 -3.20
N ASN A 22 4.68 6.56 -3.13
CA ASN A 22 5.83 6.61 -4.00
C ASN A 22 5.73 5.49 -5.03
N LEU A 23 5.87 5.84 -6.31
CA LEU A 23 5.96 4.87 -7.40
C LEU A 23 7.40 4.39 -7.55
N ALA A 24 7.61 3.08 -7.56
CA ALA A 24 8.94 2.51 -7.82
C ALA A 24 9.42 2.88 -9.23
N GLY A 25 10.73 3.04 -9.41
CA GLY A 25 11.32 3.43 -10.70
C GLY A 25 11.10 2.43 -11.83
N ASP A 26 10.77 1.18 -11.52
CA ASP A 26 10.40 0.15 -12.48
C ASP A 26 8.89 0.08 -12.77
N PHE A 27 8.10 0.95 -12.14
CA PHE A 27 6.63 1.04 -12.26
C PHE A 27 5.88 -0.22 -11.79
N LYS A 28 6.51 -1.13 -11.04
CA LYS A 28 5.90 -2.41 -10.62
C LYS A 28 5.33 -2.41 -9.21
N SER A 29 5.58 -1.37 -8.44
CA SER A 29 5.06 -1.26 -7.07
C SER A 29 4.89 0.17 -6.62
N ILE A 30 4.04 0.37 -5.63
CA ILE A 30 3.94 1.61 -4.87
C ILE A 30 4.26 1.36 -3.39
N SER A 31 4.78 2.37 -2.72
CA SER A 31 5.07 2.28 -1.28
C SER A 31 4.70 3.54 -0.52
N ARG A 32 4.34 3.36 0.76
CA ARG A 32 4.05 4.44 1.69
C ARG A 32 4.39 4.02 3.12
N ARG A 33 5.00 4.95 3.87
CA ARG A 33 5.17 4.84 5.32
C ARG A 33 4.01 5.55 6.02
N PHE A 34 3.36 4.84 6.94
CA PHE A 34 2.39 5.42 7.87
C PHE A 34 3.03 5.54 9.25
N THR A 35 2.83 6.68 9.91
CA THR A 35 3.30 6.93 11.28
C THR A 35 2.11 7.30 12.14
N PHE A 36 1.92 6.57 13.24
CA PHE A 36 0.82 6.74 14.19
C PHE A 36 1.33 7.30 15.53
N PRO A 37 0.44 7.70 16.46
CA PRO A 37 0.87 8.13 17.80
C PRO A 37 1.60 7.02 18.58
N ASP A 38 1.11 5.78 18.50
CA ASP A 38 1.61 4.62 19.23
C ASP A 38 1.33 3.30 18.47
N PHE A 39 1.71 2.17 19.08
CA PHE A 39 1.46 0.84 18.53
C PHE A 39 -0.02 0.46 18.47
N ASN A 40 -0.86 0.92 19.41
CA ASN A 40 -2.28 0.58 19.42
C ASN A 40 -2.98 1.13 18.17
N HIS A 41 -2.68 2.39 17.82
CA HIS A 41 -3.20 3.02 16.62
C HIS A 41 -2.66 2.36 15.34
N ALA A 42 -1.37 2.01 15.30
CA ALA A 42 -0.76 1.31 14.17
C ALA A 42 -1.39 -0.06 13.94
N PHE A 43 -1.56 -0.85 15.02
CA PHE A 43 -2.14 -2.17 14.93
C PHE A 43 -3.63 -2.11 14.57
N GLY A 44 -4.39 -1.15 15.10
CA GLY A 44 -5.78 -0.91 14.69
C GLY A 44 -5.93 -0.52 13.22
N PHE A 45 -4.97 0.23 12.66
CA PHE A 45 -4.88 0.45 11.21
C PHE A 45 -4.65 -0.87 10.46
N MET A 46 -3.67 -1.67 10.89
CA MET A 46 -3.35 -2.96 10.26
C MET A 46 -4.55 -3.93 10.29
N THR A 47 -5.28 -4.04 11.41
CA THR A 47 -6.47 -4.91 11.49
C THR A 47 -7.52 -4.54 10.46
N ARG A 48 -7.82 -3.25 10.27
CA ARG A 48 -8.79 -2.80 9.26
C ARG A 48 -8.32 -3.09 7.84
N VAL A 49 -7.03 -2.84 7.56
CA VAL A 49 -6.44 -3.16 6.25
C VAL A 49 -6.49 -4.67 5.98
N ALA A 50 -6.24 -5.52 6.98
CA ALA A 50 -6.29 -6.97 6.83
C ALA A 50 -7.69 -7.47 6.43
N MET A 51 -8.75 -6.89 7.00
CA MET A 51 -10.13 -7.23 6.64
C MET A 51 -10.46 -6.87 5.18
N GLU A 52 -10.03 -5.70 4.72
CA GLU A 52 -10.24 -5.29 3.32
C GLU A 52 -9.34 -6.07 2.34
N ALA A 53 -8.10 -6.36 2.72
CA ALA A 53 -7.17 -7.16 1.93
C ALA A 53 -7.73 -8.57 1.66
N GLU A 54 -8.33 -9.20 2.67
CA GLU A 54 -8.97 -10.51 2.53
C GLU A 54 -10.18 -10.47 1.61
N LYS A 55 -11.04 -9.45 1.77
CA LYS A 55 -12.20 -9.24 0.89
C LYS A 55 -11.80 -9.03 -0.57
N LEU A 56 -10.65 -8.40 -0.81
CA LEU A 56 -10.13 -8.12 -2.15
C LEU A 56 -9.26 -9.24 -2.73
N ASP A 57 -8.96 -10.28 -1.93
CA ASP A 57 -7.96 -11.30 -2.25
C ASP A 57 -6.64 -10.66 -2.76
N HIS A 58 -6.18 -9.65 -2.01
CA HIS A 58 -5.02 -8.84 -2.35
C HIS A 58 -4.33 -8.31 -1.10
N HIS A 59 -3.24 -8.96 -0.72
CA HIS A 59 -2.56 -8.71 0.55
C HIS A 59 -1.35 -7.77 0.38
N PRO A 60 -1.10 -6.86 1.33
CA PRO A 60 0.08 -6.00 1.29
C PRO A 60 1.36 -6.77 1.67
N ASP A 61 2.49 -6.31 1.15
CA ASP A 61 3.79 -6.53 1.77
C ASP A 61 4.04 -5.38 2.74
N TRP A 62 4.19 -5.66 4.04
CA TRP A 62 4.39 -4.62 5.04
C TRP A 62 5.31 -5.04 6.19
N ALA A 63 5.92 -4.04 6.82
CA ALA A 63 6.66 -4.17 8.05
C ALA A 63 6.12 -3.18 9.09
N ASN A 64 5.89 -3.65 10.32
CA ASN A 64 5.49 -2.79 11.43
C ASN A 64 6.58 -2.77 12.51
N VAL A 65 6.94 -1.57 12.96
CA VAL A 65 7.84 -1.35 14.09
C VAL A 65 7.19 -0.31 15.00
N TYR A 66 6.62 -0.76 16.12
CA TYR A 66 5.88 0.10 17.06
C TYR A 66 4.82 0.96 16.32
N LYS A 67 5.04 2.27 16.21
CA LYS A 67 4.10 3.24 15.64
C LYS A 67 4.22 3.43 14.13
N THR A 68 5.13 2.75 13.45
CA THR A 68 5.34 2.89 11.99
C THR A 68 4.92 1.64 11.24
N VAL A 69 4.24 1.81 10.11
CA VAL A 69 3.88 0.73 9.18
C VAL A 69 4.40 1.11 7.79
N ASP A 70 5.41 0.40 7.31
CA ASP A 70 5.92 0.52 5.95
C ASP A 70 5.14 -0.43 5.04
N VAL A 71 4.42 0.10 4.05
CA VAL A 71 3.56 -0.66 3.14
C VAL A 71 4.11 -0.61 1.72
N LYS A 72 4.14 -1.76 1.04
CA LYS A 72 4.43 -1.93 -0.38
C LYS A 72 3.32 -2.76 -1.03
N LEU A 73 2.84 -2.29 -2.19
CA LEU A 73 1.81 -2.98 -2.98
C LEU A 73 2.33 -3.26 -4.39
N ASN A 74 2.06 -4.46 -4.89
CA ASN A 74 2.28 -4.90 -6.27
C ASN A 74 1.28 -6.01 -6.61
N THR A 75 1.13 -6.37 -7.88
CA THR A 75 0.25 -7.46 -8.34
C THR A 75 0.91 -8.29 -9.43
#